data_AF-A0A7S9PT41-F1
#
_entry.id   AF-A0A7S9PT41-F1
#
_cell.length_a   1.000
_cell.length_b   1.000
_cell.length_c   1.000
_cell.angle_alpha   90.00
_cell.angle_beta   90.00
_cell.angle_gamma   90.00
#
_symmetry.space_group_name_H-M   'P 1'
#
loop_
_entity.id
_entity.type
_entity.pdbx_description
1 polymer ?
#
loop_
_entity_poly.entity_id
_entity_poly.type
_entity_poly.pdbx_seq_one_letter_code
_entity_poly.pdbx_strand_id
1 'polypeptide(L)'
;MYSQLRWPQSLLKNSKSDTQSRNYPSSVVHSFFSASMRFIQALLAWIVPIASAHILEPGETNNKEVLPDKEFLIETAPGETQWVTLDDKWKLRRNGQRFMDITATRDLGTVNTAAKEPVIFPYKCRHSFGVKPLIKYMSERRMRRNLKWLTSFHTRYYNSEYGRQSSDWILETVKYLTKRSVIKNRELSHFVTFKRFDHPWKQSSVIARIAGESETTIVIGAHLDSINLWLPTLSAPGADSGGSGAVTILEVFSALLESPHLRKQKAANTIEFHWYSGGEGGLLGSQAIFRDYEKYEHDVKAMLQQDMTGYIKGTLDAGLPERFGVVVDHVDAGLTRFIKTVIEQYCSIPWVETECGYACSDHASASKAGYPSAFVMESSFGNLNQHIHNSSDLIDNVSFYHMLEHAKMTLGFAYELAFHKFETTKMIMDG
;
A
#
# COMPACT_ATOMS: atom_id res chain seq x y z
N MET A 1 1.52 -27.91 20.60
CA MET A 1 1.40 -28.58 19.28
C MET A 1 1.76 -27.58 18.21
N TYR A 2 3.01 -27.63 17.73
CA TYR A 2 3.55 -26.72 16.71
C TYR A 2 3.37 -27.34 15.32
N SER A 3 2.68 -26.67 14.39
CA SER A 3 2.71 -27.01 12.97
C SER A 3 3.74 -26.10 12.27
N GLN A 4 4.78 -26.73 11.72
CA GLN A 4 5.80 -26.10 10.91
C GLN A 4 5.29 -25.94 9.48
N LEU A 5 5.14 -24.71 9.00
CA LEU A 5 5.04 -24.43 7.57
C LEU A 5 6.46 -24.41 6.98
N ARG A 6 6.81 -25.46 6.23
CA ARG A 6 8.09 -25.58 5.49
C ARG A 6 8.05 -24.74 4.23
N TRP A 7 9.10 -23.95 4.02
CA TRP A 7 9.45 -23.33 2.73
C TRP A 7 10.06 -24.37 1.78
N PRO A 8 9.76 -24.39 0.46
CA PRO A 8 10.43 -25.26 -0.49
C PRO A 8 11.83 -24.72 -0.84
N GLN A 9 12.88 -25.49 -0.56
CA GLN A 9 14.29 -25.16 -0.85
C GLN A 9 14.81 -25.67 -2.21
N SER A 10 13.95 -26.01 -3.18
CA SER A 10 14.43 -26.45 -4.49
C SER A 10 14.30 -25.33 -5.52
N LEU A 11 15.40 -24.63 -5.79
CA LEU A 11 15.80 -24.07 -7.10
C LEU A 11 17.08 -23.24 -6.94
N LEU A 12 18.16 -23.94 -6.61
CA LEU A 12 19.54 -23.45 -6.74
C LEU A 12 20.40 -24.60 -7.25
N LYS A 13 20.49 -24.74 -8.57
CA LYS A 13 21.68 -25.28 -9.24
C LYS A 13 21.94 -24.50 -10.51
N ASN A 14 23.14 -23.95 -10.56
CA ASN A 14 23.73 -23.27 -11.72
C ASN A 14 24.19 -24.29 -12.77
N SER A 15 24.22 -23.77 -14.00
CA SER A 15 25.34 -23.85 -14.96
C SER A 15 25.18 -24.75 -16.19
N LYS A 16 25.31 -24.06 -17.33
CA LYS A 16 26.12 -24.33 -18.52
C LYS A 16 25.39 -24.60 -19.83
N SER A 17 25.92 -23.88 -20.81
CA SER A 17 25.74 -23.87 -22.25
C SER A 17 25.79 -25.26 -22.87
N ASP A 18 25.00 -25.47 -23.92
CA ASP A 18 25.55 -25.92 -25.20
C ASP A 18 24.62 -25.60 -26.37
N THR A 19 25.24 -25.06 -27.40
CA THR A 19 24.75 -24.88 -28.77
C THR A 19 24.60 -26.24 -29.46
N GLN A 20 23.48 -26.52 -30.12
CA GLN A 20 23.49 -27.17 -31.44
C GLN A 20 22.13 -27.12 -32.15
N SER A 21 22.22 -26.64 -33.39
CA SER A 21 21.22 -26.68 -34.45
C SER A 21 20.82 -28.11 -34.84
N ARG A 22 19.55 -28.33 -35.21
CA ARG A 22 19.17 -29.25 -36.29
C ARG A 22 17.77 -28.94 -36.84
N ASN A 23 17.66 -29.14 -38.14
CA ASN A 23 16.66 -28.65 -39.09
C ASN A 23 15.73 -29.80 -39.55
N TYR A 24 14.43 -29.48 -39.71
CA TYR A 24 13.40 -30.03 -40.65
C TYR A 24 13.01 -31.55 -40.61
N PRO A 25 11.86 -32.00 -41.20
CA PRO A 25 10.90 -31.31 -42.07
C PRO A 25 9.39 -31.48 -41.76
N SER A 26 8.60 -30.83 -42.61
CA SER A 26 7.15 -30.68 -42.73
C SER A 26 6.42 -31.83 -43.44
N SER A 27 5.07 -31.77 -43.34
CA SER A 27 4.01 -32.20 -44.29
C SER A 27 3.33 -33.57 -44.10
N VAL A 28 1.98 -33.56 -44.01
CA VAL A 28 0.98 -34.07 -44.99
C VAL A 28 -0.36 -34.33 -44.26
N VAL A 29 -1.43 -33.52 -44.41
CA VAL A 29 -2.56 -33.43 -45.40
C VAL A 29 -3.82 -34.33 -45.11
N HIS A 30 -5.00 -33.68 -45.27
CA HIS A 30 -6.39 -34.14 -45.51
C HIS A 30 -7.29 -34.47 -44.29
N SER A 31 -8.36 -33.73 -43.97
CA SER A 31 -9.60 -33.31 -44.69
C SER A 31 -10.68 -34.40 -44.75
N PHE A 32 -11.82 -34.15 -44.10
CA PHE A 32 -13.17 -34.62 -44.50
C PHE A 32 -14.27 -33.66 -43.96
N PHE A 33 -14.83 -32.85 -44.88
CA PHE A 33 -16.27 -32.65 -45.18
C PHE A 33 -17.30 -32.88 -44.05
N SER A 34 -18.01 -31.86 -43.53
CA SER A 34 -19.16 -31.10 -44.07
C SER A 34 -20.50 -31.87 -44.19
N ALA A 35 -21.57 -31.30 -43.62
CA ALA A 35 -22.95 -31.20 -44.13
C ALA A 35 -23.92 -31.04 -42.92
N SER A 36 -24.52 -29.85 -42.69
CA SER A 36 -25.89 -29.42 -43.13
C SER A 36 -26.99 -29.93 -42.18
N MET A 37 -28.12 -29.29 -41.86
CA MET A 37 -28.79 -28.06 -42.28
C MET A 37 -29.95 -27.79 -41.28
N ARG A 38 -30.18 -26.51 -40.97
CA ARG A 38 -31.40 -25.71 -40.63
C ARG A 38 -32.78 -26.35 -40.27
N PHE A 39 -33.58 -25.50 -39.58
CA PHE A 39 -35.05 -25.43 -39.32
C PHE A 39 -35.43 -25.77 -37.85
N ILE A 40 -36.21 -25.01 -37.05
CA ILE A 40 -37.33 -24.03 -37.22
C ILE A 40 -37.38 -22.99 -36.06
N GLN A 41 -38.10 -21.91 -36.33
CA GLN A 41 -38.46 -20.72 -35.53
C GLN A 41 -39.25 -20.95 -34.21
N ALA A 42 -39.09 -19.95 -33.33
CA ALA A 42 -40.09 -19.28 -32.48
C ALA A 42 -40.86 -20.04 -31.38
N LEU A 43 -40.66 -19.61 -30.12
CA LEU A 43 -41.74 -19.32 -29.18
C LEU A 43 -41.29 -18.31 -28.11
N LEU A 44 -41.98 -17.17 -28.13
CA LEU A 44 -41.96 -16.11 -27.13
C LEU A 44 -42.96 -16.46 -26.01
N ALA A 45 -42.68 -15.90 -24.83
CA ALA A 45 -43.56 -15.70 -23.67
C ALA A 45 -43.61 -16.84 -22.61
N TRP A 46 -43.15 -16.45 -21.41
CA TRP A 46 -43.79 -16.56 -20.08
C TRP A 46 -42.70 -16.76 -19.01
N ILE A 47 -42.04 -15.66 -18.58
CA ILE A 47 -41.33 -15.63 -17.30
C ILE A 47 -42.26 -14.91 -16.32
N VAL A 48 -43.02 -15.69 -15.57
CA VAL A 48 -43.72 -15.22 -14.37
C VAL A 48 -42.69 -15.11 -13.25
N PRO A 49 -42.60 -14.00 -12.51
CA PRO A 49 -41.81 -13.99 -11.29
C PRO A 49 -42.52 -14.90 -10.28
N ILE A 50 -41.87 -15.99 -9.87
CA ILE A 50 -42.34 -16.79 -8.74
C ILE A 50 -42.18 -15.91 -7.50
N ALA A 51 -43.26 -15.25 -7.11
CA ALA A 51 -43.42 -14.77 -5.75
C ALA A 51 -43.52 -16.03 -4.87
N SER A 52 -42.48 -16.29 -4.07
CA SER A 52 -42.59 -17.26 -2.98
C SER A 52 -43.59 -16.71 -1.96
N ALA A 53 -44.87 -17.04 -2.16
CA ALA A 53 -45.88 -16.90 -1.12
C ALA A 53 -45.60 -17.98 -0.07
N HIS A 54 -44.91 -17.60 1.00
CA HIS A 54 -44.87 -18.41 2.21
C HIS A 54 -46.28 -18.41 2.82
N ILE A 55 -46.91 -19.59 2.81
CA ILE A 55 -48.10 -19.89 3.60
C ILE A 55 -47.67 -19.78 5.07
N LEU A 56 -48.22 -18.80 5.78
CA LEU A 56 -48.03 -18.63 7.22
C LEU A 56 -48.91 -19.64 7.97
N GLU A 57 -48.29 -20.56 8.71
CA GLU A 57 -48.99 -21.25 9.80
C GLU A 57 -49.23 -20.26 10.96
N PRO A 58 -50.43 -20.24 11.57
CA PRO A 58 -50.72 -19.34 12.68
C PRO A 58 -50.14 -19.93 13.97
N GLY A 59 -48.96 -19.47 14.39
CA GLY A 59 -48.41 -19.92 15.67
C GLY A 59 -46.97 -19.54 16.01
N GLU A 60 -46.17 -18.96 15.11
CA GLU A 60 -44.82 -18.52 15.45
C GLU A 60 -44.73 -16.99 15.48
N THR A 61 -44.67 -16.44 16.69
CA THR A 61 -44.20 -15.07 16.93
C THR A 61 -42.83 -14.90 16.28
N ASN A 62 -42.81 -14.22 15.14
CA ASN A 62 -41.63 -13.94 14.36
C ASN A 62 -40.84 -12.81 15.06
N ASN A 63 -40.22 -13.11 16.19
CA ASN A 63 -39.16 -12.27 16.75
C ASN A 63 -37.89 -12.52 15.93
N LYS A 64 -37.91 -12.12 14.65
CA LYS A 64 -36.69 -11.68 14.02
C LYS A 64 -36.37 -10.35 14.69
N GLU A 65 -35.50 -10.40 15.71
CA GLU A 65 -34.67 -9.24 16.00
C GLU A 65 -33.94 -8.91 14.69
N VAL A 66 -34.50 -7.96 13.94
CA VAL A 66 -33.74 -7.22 12.94
C VAL A 66 -32.71 -6.48 13.76
N LEU A 67 -31.53 -7.06 13.90
CA LEU A 67 -30.36 -6.33 14.38
C LEU A 67 -30.33 -5.02 13.61
N PRO A 68 -30.32 -3.85 14.28
CA PRO A 68 -30.29 -2.58 13.56
C PRO A 68 -29.11 -2.63 12.60
N ASP A 69 -29.37 -2.32 11.33
CA ASP A 69 -28.33 -2.31 10.29
C ASP A 69 -27.17 -1.50 10.84
N LYS A 70 -25.99 -2.15 10.95
CA LYS A 70 -24.82 -1.51 11.53
C LYS A 70 -24.49 -0.27 10.69
N GLU A 71 -24.70 0.90 11.27
CA GLU A 71 -24.37 2.17 10.63
C GLU A 71 -22.88 2.52 10.84
N PHE A 72 -22.33 3.24 9.87
CA PHE A 72 -20.96 3.72 9.85
C PHE A 72 -20.97 5.23 9.70
N LEU A 73 -20.15 5.92 10.49
CA LEU A 73 -19.94 7.36 10.35
C LEU A 73 -18.78 7.59 9.38
N ILE A 74 -19.07 8.16 8.22
CA ILE A 74 -18.06 8.51 7.23
C ILE A 74 -17.84 10.03 7.16
N GLU A 75 -16.66 10.42 6.70
CA GLU A 75 -16.30 11.80 6.40
C GLU A 75 -15.90 11.92 4.92
N THR A 76 -16.61 12.75 4.16
CA THR A 76 -16.46 12.88 2.70
C THR A 76 -15.63 14.09 2.27
N ALA A 77 -15.48 15.07 3.16
CA ALA A 77 -14.63 16.25 3.07
C ALA A 77 -14.30 16.72 4.51
N PRO A 78 -13.29 17.59 4.72
CA PRO A 78 -12.93 18.03 6.06
C PRO A 78 -14.13 18.57 6.85
N GLY A 79 -14.54 17.86 7.92
CA GLY A 79 -15.67 18.20 8.78
C GLY A 79 -17.06 17.79 8.25
N GLU A 80 -17.18 17.33 7.00
CA GLU A 80 -18.45 16.88 6.42
C GLU A 80 -18.68 15.40 6.70
N THR A 81 -19.58 15.10 7.65
CA THR A 81 -19.85 13.74 8.11
C THR A 81 -21.28 13.29 7.85
N GLN A 82 -21.47 11.99 7.64
CA GLN A 82 -22.78 11.38 7.47
C GLN A 82 -22.79 9.93 7.97
N TRP A 83 -23.92 9.50 8.52
CA TRP A 83 -24.18 8.11 8.86
C TRP A 83 -24.69 7.36 7.63
N VAL A 84 -24.11 6.20 7.36
CA VAL A 84 -24.41 5.38 6.18
C VAL A 84 -24.47 3.90 6.54
N THR A 85 -25.25 3.14 5.79
CA THR A 85 -25.21 1.68 5.86
C THR A 85 -23.94 1.13 5.20
N LEU A 86 -23.65 -0.16 5.39
CA LEU A 86 -22.55 -0.82 4.67
C LEU A 86 -22.75 -0.76 3.15
N ASP A 87 -23.98 -0.91 2.68
CA ASP A 87 -24.31 -0.89 1.25
C ASP A 87 -24.11 0.51 0.66
N ASP A 88 -24.45 1.55 1.40
CA ASP A 88 -24.20 2.94 1.03
C ASP A 88 -22.69 3.23 0.91
N LYS A 89 -21.85 2.73 1.83
CA LYS A 89 -20.38 2.84 1.70
C LYS A 89 -19.89 2.30 0.36
N TRP A 90 -20.35 1.09 -0.01
CA TRP A 90 -19.92 0.47 -1.27
C TRP A 90 -20.52 1.17 -2.49
N LYS A 91 -21.74 1.71 -2.38
CA LYS A 91 -22.35 2.53 -3.43
C LYS A 91 -21.54 3.81 -3.68
N LEU A 92 -21.14 4.51 -2.61
CA LEU A 92 -20.28 5.69 -2.71
C LEU A 92 -18.95 5.35 -3.39
N ARG A 93 -18.26 4.28 -2.94
CA ARG A 93 -17.01 3.82 -3.55
C ARG A 93 -17.17 3.47 -5.03
N ARG A 94 -18.23 2.76 -5.41
CA ARG A 94 -18.54 2.42 -6.82
C ARG A 94 -18.80 3.66 -7.69
N ASN A 95 -19.31 4.73 -7.09
CA ASN A 95 -19.52 6.01 -7.77
C ASN A 95 -18.29 6.92 -7.74
N GLY A 96 -17.13 6.43 -7.30
CA GLY A 96 -15.88 7.20 -7.23
C GLY A 96 -15.78 8.14 -6.03
N GLN A 97 -16.78 8.17 -5.15
CA GLN A 97 -16.71 8.97 -3.92
C GLN A 97 -15.80 8.27 -2.92
N ARG A 98 -14.77 9.00 -2.50
CA ARG A 98 -13.87 8.60 -1.41
C ARG A 98 -14.30 9.21 -0.10
N PHE A 99 -13.91 8.55 0.98
CA PHE A 99 -14.24 8.95 2.35
C PHE A 99 -13.28 8.31 3.34
N MET A 100 -13.17 8.91 4.52
CA MET A 100 -12.69 8.21 5.71
C MET A 100 -13.88 7.56 6.41
N ASP A 101 -13.75 6.31 6.86
CA ASP A 101 -14.68 5.76 7.85
C ASP A 101 -14.12 6.08 9.23
N ILE A 102 -14.77 7.03 9.92
CA ILE A 102 -14.33 7.58 11.20
C ILE A 102 -15.07 6.94 12.38
N THR A 103 -15.82 5.85 12.14
CA THR A 103 -16.70 5.23 13.16
C THR A 103 -15.97 4.94 14.46
N ALA A 104 -14.72 4.45 14.38
CA ALA A 104 -13.90 4.05 15.53
C ALA A 104 -12.82 5.09 15.92
N THR A 105 -12.70 6.20 15.20
CA THR A 105 -11.59 7.17 15.28
C THR A 105 -12.10 8.62 15.23
N ARG A 106 -13.27 8.87 15.84
CA ARG A 106 -13.92 10.20 15.85
C ARG A 106 -13.08 11.27 16.57
N ASP A 107 -12.22 10.83 17.47
CA ASP A 107 -11.28 11.63 18.25
C ASP A 107 -9.96 11.90 17.53
N LEU A 108 -9.72 11.30 16.36
CA LEU A 108 -8.53 11.56 15.55
C LEU A 108 -8.49 13.03 15.09
N GLY A 109 -7.38 13.68 15.38
CA GLY A 109 -7.13 15.09 15.08
C GLY A 109 -7.69 16.05 16.13
N THR A 110 -8.14 15.57 17.29
CA THR A 110 -8.68 16.42 18.36
C THR A 110 -7.62 16.92 19.34
N VAL A 111 -6.49 16.20 19.50
CA VAL A 111 -5.44 16.52 20.47
C VAL A 111 -4.40 17.46 19.87
N ASN A 112 -3.97 17.19 18.63
CA ASN A 112 -3.01 18.02 17.90
C ASN A 112 -3.65 19.27 17.26
N THR A 113 -4.83 19.70 17.75
CA THR A 113 -5.54 20.91 17.31
C THR A 113 -4.78 22.21 17.63
N ALA A 114 -3.80 22.16 18.55
CA ALA A 114 -2.88 23.26 18.79
C ALA A 114 -1.85 23.34 17.64
N ALA A 115 -1.61 24.55 17.12
CA ALA A 115 -0.61 24.80 16.11
C ALA A 115 0.78 24.35 16.59
N LYS A 116 1.20 23.14 16.18
CA LYS A 116 2.58 22.70 16.31
C LYS A 116 3.41 23.55 15.37
N GLU A 117 4.59 23.96 15.84
CA GLU A 117 5.55 24.67 15.01
C GLU A 117 5.78 23.89 13.70
N PRO A 118 5.74 24.56 12.53
CA PRO A 118 5.95 23.89 11.25
C PRO A 118 7.28 23.15 11.22
N VAL A 119 7.27 21.92 10.73
CA VAL A 119 8.52 21.17 10.55
C VAL A 119 9.30 21.77 9.37
N ILE A 120 10.54 22.15 9.62
CA ILE A 120 11.43 22.69 8.59
C ILE A 120 12.17 21.52 7.93
N PHE A 121 11.94 21.34 6.63
CA PHE A 121 12.59 20.30 5.83
C PHE A 121 13.83 20.83 5.09
N PRO A 122 14.82 19.97 4.78
CA PRO A 122 15.98 20.36 4.00
C PRO A 122 15.60 20.90 2.61
N TYR A 123 16.30 21.93 2.14
CA TYR A 123 16.15 22.44 0.77
C TYR A 123 17.00 21.68 -0.26
N LYS A 124 17.90 20.80 0.20
CA LYS A 124 18.77 19.96 -0.65
C LYS A 124 19.11 18.66 0.05
N CYS A 125 19.34 17.61 -0.74
CA CYS A 125 19.91 16.36 -0.27
C CYS A 125 21.39 16.54 0.10
N ARG A 126 21.82 15.99 1.24
CA ARG A 126 23.20 16.09 1.77
C ARG A 126 23.87 14.73 1.97
N HIS A 127 23.11 13.65 1.88
CA HIS A 127 23.54 12.31 2.26
C HIS A 127 23.66 11.35 1.06
N SER A 128 23.89 11.88 -0.14
CA SER A 128 24.00 11.07 -1.36
C SER A 128 25.11 10.01 -1.32
N PHE A 129 26.21 10.26 -0.60
CA PHE A 129 27.27 9.27 -0.37
C PHE A 129 26.79 8.07 0.46
N GLY A 130 25.78 8.25 1.32
CA GLY A 130 25.13 7.17 2.06
C GLY A 130 24.04 6.48 1.26
N VAL A 131 23.26 7.23 0.47
CA VAL A 131 22.13 6.71 -0.32
C VAL A 131 22.59 5.89 -1.52
N LYS A 132 23.45 6.44 -2.38
CA LYS A 132 23.81 5.82 -3.67
C LYS A 132 24.35 4.39 -3.54
N PRO A 133 25.23 4.07 -2.57
CA PRO A 133 25.71 2.70 -2.39
C PRO A 133 24.63 1.70 -1.97
N LEU A 134 23.49 2.16 -1.43
CA LEU A 134 22.39 1.28 -0.99
C LEU A 134 21.48 0.86 -2.15
N ILE A 135 21.39 1.68 -3.21
CA ILE A 135 20.59 1.39 -4.41
C ILE A 135 20.98 0.04 -5.03
N LYS A 136 22.26 -0.34 -4.97
CA LYS A 136 22.74 -1.64 -5.50
C LYS A 136 22.12 -2.87 -4.81
N TYR A 137 21.55 -2.70 -3.61
CA TYR A 137 20.88 -3.78 -2.90
C TYR A 137 19.42 -3.95 -3.31
N MET A 138 18.89 -3.02 -4.11
CA MET A 138 17.55 -3.09 -4.68
C MET A 138 17.53 -3.91 -5.97
N SER A 139 16.41 -4.56 -6.26
CA SER A 139 16.27 -5.51 -7.35
C SER A 139 14.83 -5.65 -7.83
N GLU A 140 14.58 -5.28 -9.09
CA GLU A 140 13.30 -5.54 -9.77
C GLU A 140 12.90 -7.02 -9.69
N ARG A 141 13.86 -7.93 -9.77
CA ARG A 141 13.61 -9.37 -9.66
C ARG A 141 13.08 -9.76 -8.28
N ARG A 142 13.55 -9.12 -7.21
CA ARG A 142 13.04 -9.36 -5.85
C ARG A 142 11.65 -8.75 -5.68
N MET A 143 11.46 -7.53 -6.16
CA MET A 143 10.15 -6.86 -6.19
C MET A 143 9.11 -7.70 -6.95
N ARG A 144 9.44 -8.19 -8.15
CA ARG A 144 8.59 -9.07 -8.96
C ARG A 144 8.22 -10.36 -8.24
N ARG A 145 9.17 -10.97 -7.53
CA ARG A 145 8.91 -12.19 -6.75
C ARG A 145 7.94 -11.92 -5.60
N ASN A 146 8.18 -10.85 -4.86
CA ASN A 146 7.35 -10.47 -3.72
C ASN A 146 5.95 -10.07 -4.17
N LEU A 147 5.83 -9.29 -5.25
CA LEU A 147 4.54 -8.90 -5.79
C LEU A 147 3.78 -10.11 -6.33
N LYS A 148 4.43 -11.00 -7.08
CA LYS A 148 3.82 -12.25 -7.57
C LYS A 148 3.25 -13.10 -6.44
N TRP A 149 3.93 -13.14 -5.30
CA TRP A 149 3.41 -13.83 -4.12
C TRP A 149 2.22 -13.10 -3.52
N LEU A 150 2.33 -11.78 -3.31
CA LEU A 150 1.27 -10.97 -2.71
C LEU A 150 -0.02 -10.94 -3.56
N THR A 151 0.10 -11.03 -4.89
CA THR A 151 -1.03 -11.12 -5.83
C THR A 151 -1.56 -12.54 -6.02
N SER A 152 -0.96 -13.54 -5.36
CA SER A 152 -1.43 -14.93 -5.43
C SER A 152 -2.58 -15.22 -4.46
N PHE A 153 -2.78 -14.37 -3.45
CA PHE A 153 -3.97 -14.40 -2.62
C PHE A 153 -5.20 -14.06 -3.47
N HIS A 154 -6.31 -14.77 -3.26
CA HIS A 154 -7.54 -14.52 -4.02
C HIS A 154 -7.98 -13.04 -3.94
N THR A 155 -7.89 -12.48 -2.74
CA THR A 155 -8.09 -11.07 -2.39
C THR A 155 -7.23 -10.79 -1.15
N ARG A 156 -6.91 -9.52 -0.86
CA ARG A 156 -6.33 -9.12 0.43
C ARG A 156 -7.30 -8.28 1.24
N TYR A 157 -8.60 -8.41 0.98
CA TYR A 157 -9.64 -7.68 1.69
C TYR A 157 -9.47 -7.80 3.22
N TYR A 158 -9.45 -6.66 3.90
CA TYR A 158 -9.00 -6.53 5.29
C TYR A 158 -9.76 -7.42 6.29
N ASN A 159 -11.03 -7.70 6.03
CA ASN A 159 -11.85 -8.57 6.88
C ASN A 159 -11.99 -10.02 6.36
N SER A 160 -11.09 -10.45 5.48
CA SER A 160 -11.02 -11.81 4.96
C SER A 160 -9.89 -12.62 5.60
N GLU A 161 -9.96 -13.96 5.48
CA GLU A 161 -8.87 -14.84 5.91
C GLU A 161 -7.60 -14.63 5.06
N TYR A 162 -7.75 -14.37 3.76
CA TYR A 162 -6.63 -14.01 2.90
C TYR A 162 -5.99 -12.67 3.28
N GLY A 163 -6.80 -11.70 3.72
CA GLY A 163 -6.32 -10.45 4.33
C GLY A 163 -5.41 -10.72 5.52
N ARG A 164 -5.86 -11.53 6.48
CA ARG A 164 -5.04 -11.99 7.62
C ARG A 164 -3.73 -12.64 7.17
N GLN A 165 -3.80 -13.60 6.26
CA GLN A 165 -2.63 -14.31 5.73
C GLN A 165 -1.65 -13.39 5.02
N SER A 166 -2.13 -12.35 4.32
CA SER A 166 -1.27 -11.37 3.68
C SER A 166 -0.48 -10.54 4.71
N SER A 167 -1.11 -10.11 5.81
CA SER A 167 -0.41 -9.41 6.91
C SER A 167 0.58 -10.30 7.65
N ASP A 168 0.23 -11.58 7.85
CA ASP A 168 1.15 -12.57 8.39
C ASP A 168 2.39 -12.71 7.50
N TRP A 169 2.18 -12.81 6.18
CA TRP A 169 3.26 -12.95 5.22
C TRP A 169 4.20 -11.74 5.20
N ILE A 170 3.68 -10.51 5.27
CA ILE A 170 4.49 -9.30 5.38
C ILE A 170 5.36 -9.34 6.64
N LEU A 171 4.77 -9.64 7.79
CA LEU A 171 5.50 -9.72 9.06
C LEU A 171 6.61 -10.77 9.01
N GLU A 172 6.33 -11.96 8.48
CA GLU A 172 7.34 -13.02 8.33
C GLU A 172 8.42 -12.66 7.32
N THR A 173 8.09 -11.91 6.27
CA THR A 173 9.07 -11.42 5.29
C THR A 173 10.00 -10.37 5.91
N VAL A 174 9.46 -9.42 6.68
CA VAL A 174 10.24 -8.45 7.45
C VAL A 174 11.18 -9.16 8.43
N LYS A 175 10.67 -10.12 9.22
CA LYS A 175 11.47 -10.97 10.12
C LYS A 175 12.62 -11.67 9.40
N TYR A 176 12.32 -12.27 8.25
CA TYR A 176 13.32 -12.97 7.43
C TYR A 176 14.42 -12.03 6.94
N LEU A 177 14.06 -10.86 6.40
CA LEU A 177 15.02 -9.86 5.92
C LEU A 177 15.92 -9.33 7.04
N THR A 178 15.34 -9.08 8.22
CA THR A 178 16.09 -8.69 9.42
C THR A 178 17.05 -9.80 9.83
N LYS A 179 16.58 -11.05 9.98
CA LYS A 179 17.43 -12.19 10.36
C LYS A 179 18.60 -12.38 9.39
N ARG A 180 18.35 -12.29 8.08
CA ARG A 180 19.39 -12.41 7.04
C ARG A 180 20.46 -11.32 7.19
N SER A 181 20.07 -10.12 7.59
CA SER A 181 20.98 -8.99 7.79
C SER A 181 21.73 -9.09 9.13
N VAL A 182 21.07 -9.55 10.19
CA VAL A 182 21.65 -9.79 11.52
C VAL A 182 22.76 -10.85 11.48
N ILE A 183 22.65 -11.87 10.62
CA ILE A 183 23.73 -12.86 10.42
C ILE A 183 25.04 -12.19 9.98
N LYS A 184 24.96 -11.08 9.22
CA LYS A 184 26.13 -10.32 8.78
C LYS A 184 26.61 -9.31 9.83
N ASN A 185 25.73 -8.84 10.71
CA ASN A 185 26.04 -7.94 11.81
C ASN A 185 25.06 -8.15 12.98
N ARG A 186 25.54 -8.72 14.08
CA ARG A 186 24.71 -9.02 15.26
C ARG A 186 24.18 -7.77 15.97
N GLU A 187 24.82 -6.61 15.84
CA GLU A 187 24.39 -5.38 16.53
C GLU A 187 23.01 -4.91 16.04
N LEU A 188 22.69 -5.15 14.77
CA LEU A 188 21.44 -4.74 14.13
C LEU A 188 20.19 -5.27 14.85
N SER A 189 20.26 -6.41 15.54
CA SER A 189 19.10 -6.98 16.25
C SER A 189 18.65 -6.13 17.44
N HIS A 190 19.49 -5.23 17.95
CA HIS A 190 19.13 -4.34 19.05
C HIS A 190 18.32 -3.11 18.58
N PHE A 191 18.42 -2.77 17.29
CA PHE A 191 17.85 -1.53 16.74
C PHE A 191 16.68 -1.77 15.81
N VAL A 192 16.43 -3.02 15.39
CA VAL A 192 15.33 -3.35 14.48
C VAL A 192 14.26 -4.14 15.21
N THR A 193 13.07 -3.57 15.29
CA THR A 193 11.89 -4.23 15.85
C THR A 193 10.77 -4.30 14.82
N PHE A 194 9.82 -5.21 15.03
CA PHE A 194 8.63 -5.34 14.20
C PHE A 194 7.48 -5.84 15.06
N LYS A 195 6.27 -5.33 14.81
CA LYS A 195 5.07 -5.72 15.55
C LYS A 195 3.85 -5.75 14.63
N ARG A 196 2.84 -6.50 15.07
CA ARG A 196 1.48 -6.35 14.58
C ARG A 196 0.83 -5.18 15.32
N PHE A 197 -0.01 -4.45 14.61
CA PHE A 197 -1.01 -3.59 15.21
C PHE A 197 -2.36 -4.24 14.90
N ASP A 198 -2.99 -4.77 15.94
CA ASP A 198 -4.22 -5.55 15.81
C ASP A 198 -5.44 -4.63 15.74
N HIS A 199 -6.45 -5.07 15.00
CA HIS A 199 -7.68 -4.34 14.75
C HIS A 199 -8.90 -5.22 15.08
N PRO A 200 -10.13 -4.65 15.17
CA PRO A 200 -11.36 -5.44 15.33
C PRO A 200 -11.71 -6.36 14.14
N TRP A 201 -10.88 -6.41 13.10
CA TRP A 201 -11.03 -7.24 11.90
C TRP A 201 -9.81 -8.14 11.72
N LYS A 202 -9.85 -9.03 10.73
CA LYS A 202 -8.89 -10.13 10.62
C LYS A 202 -7.45 -9.71 10.25
N GLN A 203 -7.28 -8.79 9.31
CA GLN A 203 -5.94 -8.33 8.88
C GLN A 203 -5.35 -7.33 9.88
N SER A 204 -4.16 -7.59 10.40
CA SER A 204 -3.41 -6.63 11.22
C SER A 204 -2.65 -5.64 10.34
N SER A 205 -2.39 -4.41 10.81
CA SER A 205 -1.31 -3.61 10.23
C SER A 205 0.04 -4.15 10.72
N VAL A 206 1.11 -3.92 9.96
CA VAL A 206 2.48 -4.30 10.34
C VAL A 206 3.34 -3.06 10.45
N ILE A 207 4.08 -2.93 11.56
CA ILE A 207 5.03 -1.82 11.78
C ILE A 207 6.41 -2.44 11.96
N ALA A 208 7.37 -2.04 11.12
CA ALA A 208 8.79 -2.34 11.29
C ALA A 208 9.55 -1.05 11.61
N ARG A 209 10.43 -1.09 12.61
CA ARG A 209 11.13 0.08 13.13
C ARG A 209 12.64 -0.15 13.06
N ILE A 210 13.36 0.87 12.61
CA ILE A 210 14.83 0.96 12.66
C ILE A 210 15.16 2.16 13.56
N ALA A 211 15.57 1.89 14.80
CA ALA A 211 15.82 2.91 15.80
C ALA A 211 16.99 3.83 15.39
N GLY A 212 16.77 5.13 15.53
CA GLY A 212 17.80 6.16 15.52
C GLY A 212 18.29 6.47 16.94
N GLU A 213 19.05 7.55 17.08
CA GLU A 213 19.51 8.10 18.36
C GLU A 213 18.36 8.75 19.16
N SER A 214 17.28 9.16 18.48
CA SER A 214 16.08 9.75 19.09
C SER A 214 14.78 9.04 18.67
N GLU A 215 13.72 9.34 19.41
CA GLU A 215 12.35 8.88 19.13
C GLU A 215 11.64 9.69 18.04
N THR A 216 12.25 10.77 17.56
CA THR A 216 11.79 11.51 16.38
C THR A 216 11.71 10.55 15.20
N THR A 217 10.52 10.45 14.59
CA THR A 217 10.18 9.34 13.69
C THR A 217 9.85 9.84 12.28
N ILE A 218 10.42 9.15 11.29
CA ILE A 218 10.11 9.25 9.86
C ILE A 218 9.33 8.00 9.47
N VAL A 219 8.09 8.19 9.03
CA VAL A 219 7.18 7.11 8.64
C VAL A 219 7.15 6.95 7.13
N ILE A 220 7.20 5.71 6.67
CA ILE A 220 6.98 5.30 5.28
C ILE A 220 5.83 4.31 5.28
N GLY A 221 4.77 4.63 4.55
CA GLY A 221 3.51 3.89 4.58
C GLY A 221 3.09 3.35 3.22
N ALA A 222 2.35 2.25 3.25
CA ALA A 222 1.56 1.71 2.15
C ALA A 222 0.40 0.88 2.72
N HIS A 223 -0.77 0.87 2.10
CA HIS A 223 -1.81 -0.09 2.48
C HIS A 223 -1.53 -1.48 1.90
N LEU A 224 -2.01 -2.51 2.59
CA LEU A 224 -1.76 -3.92 2.23
C LEU A 224 -2.99 -4.59 1.60
N ASP A 225 -4.18 -4.14 1.96
CA ASP A 225 -5.42 -4.72 1.46
C ASP A 225 -5.64 -4.46 -0.03
N SER A 226 -6.56 -5.24 -0.60
CA SER A 226 -7.10 -5.05 -1.94
C SER A 226 -8.58 -5.38 -1.90
N ILE A 227 -9.33 -4.86 -2.86
CA ILE A 227 -10.78 -5.05 -2.92
C ILE A 227 -11.28 -5.26 -4.33
N ASN A 228 -12.43 -5.89 -4.46
CA ASN A 228 -13.24 -5.85 -5.66
C ASN A 228 -14.51 -5.04 -5.37
N LEU A 229 -14.72 -3.92 -6.08
CA LEU A 229 -15.84 -3.00 -5.79
C LEU A 229 -17.23 -3.58 -6.09
N TRP A 230 -17.31 -4.63 -6.91
CA TRP A 230 -18.57 -5.34 -7.11
C TRP A 230 -18.99 -6.07 -5.83
N LEU A 231 -18.07 -6.88 -5.29
CA LEU A 231 -18.21 -7.58 -4.02
C LEU A 231 -16.81 -7.74 -3.41
N PRO A 232 -16.53 -7.18 -2.21
CA PRO A 232 -15.18 -7.12 -1.64
C PRO A 232 -14.45 -8.46 -1.50
N THR A 233 -15.19 -9.55 -1.41
CA THR A 233 -14.69 -10.92 -1.26
C THR A 233 -14.35 -11.62 -2.58
N LEU A 234 -14.71 -11.05 -3.73
CA LEU A 234 -14.32 -11.56 -5.04
C LEU A 234 -12.82 -11.37 -5.29
N SER A 235 -12.35 -11.97 -6.38
CA SER A 235 -10.95 -11.88 -6.75
C SER A 235 -10.51 -10.43 -6.93
N ALA A 236 -9.44 -10.08 -6.22
CA ALA A 236 -8.80 -8.78 -6.22
C ALA A 236 -7.28 -8.99 -6.05
N PRO A 237 -6.56 -9.34 -7.13
CA PRO A 237 -5.12 -9.55 -7.04
C PRO A 237 -4.38 -8.32 -6.53
N GLY A 238 -4.87 -7.11 -6.82
CA GLY A 238 -4.36 -5.85 -6.25
C GLY A 238 -2.88 -5.67 -6.52
N ALA A 239 -2.44 -5.85 -7.76
CA ALA A 239 -1.02 -5.79 -8.10
C ALA A 239 -0.49 -4.36 -7.97
N ASP A 240 -1.26 -3.40 -8.44
CA ASP A 240 -0.87 -2.01 -8.42
C ASP A 240 -1.47 -1.27 -7.21
N SER A 241 -2.78 -1.37 -6.99
CA SER A 241 -3.42 -0.80 -5.80
C SER A 241 -3.13 -1.68 -4.57
N GLY A 242 -2.44 -1.08 -3.59
CA GLY A 242 -1.91 -1.72 -2.38
C GLY A 242 -0.68 -2.62 -2.59
N GLY A 243 -0.64 -3.43 -3.66
CA GLY A 243 0.44 -4.39 -3.87
C GLY A 243 1.80 -3.75 -4.19
N SER A 244 1.82 -2.81 -5.15
CA SER A 244 3.04 -2.19 -5.65
C SER A 244 3.72 -1.33 -4.59
N GLY A 245 2.95 -0.51 -3.87
CA GLY A 245 3.39 0.30 -2.73
C GLY A 245 3.95 -0.55 -1.60
N ALA A 246 3.22 -1.59 -1.17
CA ALA A 246 3.66 -2.51 -0.13
C ALA A 246 5.00 -3.18 -0.44
N VAL A 247 5.22 -3.59 -1.70
CA VAL A 247 6.48 -4.18 -2.17
C VAL A 247 7.59 -3.14 -2.31
N THR A 248 7.25 -1.92 -2.72
CA THR A 248 8.19 -0.79 -2.82
C THR A 248 8.82 -0.49 -1.47
N ILE A 249 8.01 -0.30 -0.42
CA ILE A 249 8.52 0.03 0.90
C ILE A 249 9.25 -1.16 1.56
N LEU A 250 8.88 -2.40 1.21
CA LEU A 250 9.59 -3.61 1.63
C LEU A 250 10.99 -3.69 1.01
N GLU A 251 11.14 -3.26 -0.24
CA GLU A 251 12.43 -3.20 -0.93
C GLU A 251 13.36 -2.16 -0.30
N VAL A 252 12.81 -1.00 0.06
CA VAL A 252 13.52 0.07 0.76
C VAL A 252 13.98 -0.40 2.14
N PHE A 253 13.08 -1.03 2.91
CA PHE A 253 13.41 -1.63 4.19
C PHE A 253 14.60 -2.59 4.05
N SER A 254 14.54 -3.52 3.08
CA SER A 254 15.65 -4.45 2.82
C SER A 254 16.97 -3.74 2.48
N ALA A 255 16.94 -2.62 1.76
CA ALA A 255 18.14 -1.88 1.39
C ALA A 255 18.74 -1.13 2.59
N LEU A 256 17.91 -0.50 3.43
CA LEU A 256 18.36 0.21 4.63
C LEU A 256 19.03 -0.73 5.65
N LEU A 257 18.57 -1.98 5.76
CA LEU A 257 19.23 -3.00 6.59
C LEU A 257 20.67 -3.32 6.14
N GLU A 258 21.07 -2.92 4.93
CA GLU A 258 22.45 -3.05 4.42
C GLU A 258 23.34 -1.84 4.73
N SER A 259 22.78 -0.76 5.32
CA SER A 259 23.53 0.44 5.69
C SER A 259 24.48 0.21 6.88
N PRO A 260 25.79 0.49 6.74
CA PRO A 260 26.73 0.38 7.86
C PRO A 260 26.48 1.43 8.95
N HIS A 261 25.86 2.57 8.63
CA HIS A 261 25.57 3.62 9.60
C HIS A 261 24.32 3.31 10.42
N LEU A 262 23.24 2.84 9.78
CA LEU A 262 22.02 2.44 10.48
C LEU A 262 22.24 1.21 11.36
N ARG A 263 23.09 0.28 10.91
CA ARG A 263 23.51 -0.89 11.71
C ARG A 263 24.19 -0.55 13.03
N LYS A 264 24.66 0.70 13.20
CA LYS A 264 25.34 1.20 14.39
C LYS A 264 24.55 2.33 15.07
N GLN A 265 23.25 2.43 14.80
CA GLN A 265 22.35 3.45 15.37
C GLN A 265 22.86 4.89 15.18
N LYS A 266 23.49 5.21 14.04
CA LYS A 266 24.06 6.55 13.79
C LYS A 266 23.10 7.55 13.15
N ALA A 267 21.86 7.14 12.87
CA ALA A 267 20.83 8.06 12.38
C ALA A 267 20.29 8.87 13.55
N ALA A 268 20.10 10.17 13.37
CA ALA A 268 19.51 11.04 14.39
C ALA A 268 18.06 10.63 14.68
N ASN A 269 17.32 10.26 13.64
CA ASN A 269 15.88 9.96 13.72
C ASN A 269 15.60 8.49 13.44
N THR A 270 14.55 7.99 14.07
CA THR A 270 14.01 6.64 13.85
C THR A 270 13.24 6.58 12.53
N ILE A 271 13.34 5.45 11.83
CA ILE A 271 12.55 5.15 10.63
C ILE A 271 11.54 4.06 10.95
N GLU A 272 10.29 4.27 10.55
CA GLU A 272 9.24 3.25 10.62
C GLU A 272 8.64 2.97 9.25
N PHE A 273 8.39 1.69 8.99
CA PHE A 273 7.72 1.17 7.81
C PHE A 273 6.38 0.60 8.23
N HIS A 274 5.30 1.13 7.66
CA HIS A 274 3.94 0.77 7.99
C HIS A 274 3.28 0.12 6.79
N TRP A 275 2.76 -1.10 6.97
CA TRP A 275 1.83 -1.75 6.06
C TRP A 275 0.44 -1.68 6.68
N TYR A 276 -0.40 -0.76 6.20
CA TYR A 276 -1.70 -0.49 6.78
C TYR A 276 -2.74 -1.54 6.36
N SER A 277 -3.60 -1.89 7.30
CA SER A 277 -4.77 -2.74 7.06
C SER A 277 -6.03 -1.90 6.83
N GLY A 278 -6.94 -2.35 5.98
CA GLY A 278 -8.24 -1.69 5.79
C GLY A 278 -8.18 -0.30 5.16
N GLY A 279 -7.19 -0.02 4.31
CA GLY A 279 -7.14 1.20 3.51
C GLY A 279 -8.40 1.34 2.64
N GLU A 280 -8.81 0.23 2.02
CA GLU A 280 -9.99 0.16 1.15
C GLU A 280 -11.31 0.26 1.90
N GLY A 281 -11.28 0.07 3.22
CA GLY A 281 -12.44 0.22 4.10
C GLY A 281 -12.77 1.68 4.46
N GLY A 282 -11.94 2.63 4.01
CA GLY A 282 -12.00 4.04 4.42
C GLY A 282 -10.86 4.42 5.36
N LEU A 283 -9.62 4.02 5.05
CA LEU A 283 -8.40 4.36 5.78
C LEU A 283 -8.38 3.85 7.24
N LEU A 284 -9.00 2.70 7.50
CA LEU A 284 -9.31 2.24 8.87
C LEU A 284 -8.04 2.02 9.72
N GLY A 285 -7.05 1.31 9.19
CA GLY A 285 -5.87 0.94 9.95
C GLY A 285 -4.87 2.08 10.14
N SER A 286 -4.71 2.97 9.16
CA SER A 286 -3.86 4.15 9.31
C SER A 286 -4.48 5.15 10.30
N GLN A 287 -5.80 5.36 10.26
CA GLN A 287 -6.48 6.19 11.26
C GLN A 287 -6.28 5.65 12.68
N ALA A 288 -6.41 4.34 12.89
CA ALA A 288 -6.21 3.73 14.21
C ALA A 288 -4.77 3.93 14.74
N ILE A 289 -3.77 3.76 13.87
CA ILE A 289 -2.35 3.98 14.23
C ILE A 289 -2.10 5.46 14.54
N PHE A 290 -2.53 6.39 13.68
CA PHE A 290 -2.26 7.81 13.89
C PHE A 290 -3.06 8.41 15.04
N ARG A 291 -4.24 7.87 15.37
CA ARG A 291 -4.97 8.21 16.59
C ARG A 291 -4.18 7.80 17.83
N ASP A 292 -3.61 6.60 17.85
CA ASP A 292 -2.77 6.16 18.95
C ASP A 292 -1.48 7.01 19.03
N TYR A 293 -0.89 7.35 17.88
CA TYR A 293 0.32 8.18 17.83
C TYR A 293 0.06 9.58 18.38
N GLU A 294 -1.05 10.19 17.98
CA GLU A 294 -1.51 11.47 18.51
C GLU A 294 -1.77 11.38 20.02
N LYS A 295 -2.53 10.38 20.47
CA LYS A 295 -2.88 10.18 21.88
C LYS A 295 -1.68 10.00 22.79
N TYR A 296 -0.64 9.33 22.31
CA TYR A 296 0.60 9.08 23.06
C TYR A 296 1.75 10.02 22.66
N GLU A 297 1.43 11.13 22.00
CA GLU A 297 2.37 12.21 21.65
C GLU A 297 3.62 11.73 20.90
N HIS A 298 3.48 10.74 20.02
CA HIS A 298 4.59 10.27 19.19
C HIS A 298 5.11 11.41 18.31
N ASP A 299 6.43 11.64 18.33
CA ASP A 299 7.09 12.70 17.55
C ASP A 299 7.33 12.26 16.11
N VAL A 300 6.29 12.30 15.27
CA VAL A 300 6.42 12.07 13.82
C VAL A 300 6.70 13.38 13.10
N LYS A 301 7.84 13.44 12.40
CA LYS A 301 8.23 14.64 11.62
C LYS A 301 7.88 14.55 10.15
N ALA A 302 7.73 13.35 9.63
CA ALA A 302 7.38 13.15 8.23
C ALA A 302 6.71 11.80 8.03
N MET A 303 5.68 11.76 7.20
CA MET A 303 5.06 10.54 6.69
C MET A 303 5.06 10.59 5.16
N LEU A 304 5.59 9.57 4.51
CA LEU A 304 5.49 9.39 3.06
C LEU A 304 4.62 8.18 2.73
N GLN A 305 3.52 8.42 2.01
CA GLN A 305 2.70 7.34 1.46
C GLN A 305 3.23 6.87 0.11
N GLN A 306 3.23 5.54 -0.08
CA GLN A 306 3.45 4.85 -1.34
C GLN A 306 2.21 4.00 -1.65
N ASP A 307 1.43 4.44 -2.62
CA ASP A 307 0.22 3.77 -3.07
C ASP A 307 0.09 3.94 -4.58
N MET A 308 -0.05 2.82 -5.28
CA MET A 308 0.08 2.72 -6.75
C MET A 308 1.41 3.27 -7.25
N THR A 309 2.42 2.40 -7.35
CA THR A 309 3.80 2.75 -7.74
C THR A 309 4.24 2.03 -9.02
N GLY A 310 3.31 1.45 -9.77
CA GLY A 310 3.63 0.46 -10.79
C GLY A 310 3.14 0.78 -12.19
N TYR A 311 1.99 1.43 -12.37
CA TYR A 311 1.34 1.54 -13.66
C TYR A 311 1.70 2.82 -14.41
N ILE A 312 2.35 2.64 -15.56
CA ILE A 312 2.78 3.75 -16.44
C ILE A 312 1.95 3.84 -17.72
N LYS A 313 1.16 2.80 -18.03
CA LYS A 313 0.51 2.64 -19.33
C LYS A 313 -0.49 3.76 -19.61
N GLY A 314 -1.24 4.23 -18.61
CA GLY A 314 -2.18 5.34 -18.78
C GLY A 314 -1.48 6.64 -19.20
N THR A 315 -0.33 6.94 -18.60
CA THR A 315 0.51 8.09 -18.98
C THR A 315 1.04 7.95 -20.40
N LEU A 316 1.56 6.77 -20.77
CA LEU A 316 2.11 6.53 -22.10
C LEU A 316 1.03 6.56 -23.19
N ASP A 317 -0.14 5.98 -22.92
CA ASP A 317 -1.29 5.98 -23.84
C ASP A 317 -1.84 7.41 -24.05
N ALA A 318 -1.68 8.30 -23.07
CA ALA A 318 -1.98 9.73 -23.18
C ALA A 318 -0.92 10.52 -23.98
N GLY A 319 0.12 9.87 -24.50
CA GLY A 319 1.21 10.53 -25.24
C GLY A 319 2.16 11.36 -24.36
N LEU A 320 2.15 11.12 -23.05
CA LEU A 320 2.97 11.84 -22.08
C LEU A 320 4.20 11.01 -21.67
N PRO A 321 5.32 11.67 -21.31
CA PRO A 321 6.47 10.96 -20.78
C PRO A 321 6.16 10.35 -19.41
N GLU A 322 6.86 9.26 -19.08
CA GLU A 322 6.80 8.64 -17.74
C GLU A 322 7.20 9.65 -16.65
N ARG A 323 6.41 9.73 -15.58
CA ARG A 323 6.57 10.70 -14.49
C ARG A 323 6.02 10.18 -13.16
N PHE A 324 6.62 10.60 -12.05
CA PHE A 324 6.00 10.52 -10.73
C PHE A 324 4.86 11.55 -10.61
N GLY A 325 3.73 11.15 -10.04
CA GLY A 325 2.67 12.07 -9.61
C GLY A 325 2.91 12.53 -8.18
N VAL A 326 3.35 13.77 -7.98
CA VAL A 326 3.53 14.36 -6.64
C VAL A 326 2.25 15.08 -6.23
N VAL A 327 1.58 14.55 -5.22
CA VAL A 327 0.32 15.12 -4.71
C VAL A 327 0.59 16.43 -3.99
N VAL A 328 -0.24 17.46 -4.23
CA VAL A 328 -0.08 18.80 -3.65
C VAL A 328 -1.25 19.25 -2.78
N ASP A 329 -2.37 18.53 -2.79
CA ASP A 329 -3.53 18.78 -1.95
C ASP A 329 -3.57 17.84 -0.73
N HIS A 330 -4.08 18.34 0.41
CA HIS A 330 -4.19 17.59 1.67
C HIS A 330 -2.86 17.02 2.24
N VAL A 331 -1.73 17.61 1.87
CA VAL A 331 -0.36 17.25 2.28
C VAL A 331 0.40 18.44 2.85
N ASP A 332 1.54 18.19 3.49
CA ASP A 332 2.44 19.25 3.96
C ASP A 332 3.29 19.81 2.80
N ALA A 333 3.22 21.13 2.60
CA ALA A 333 3.89 21.79 1.49
C ALA A 333 5.43 21.76 1.60
N GLY A 334 5.98 21.80 2.82
CA GLY A 334 7.43 21.73 3.05
C GLY A 334 7.99 20.35 2.72
N LEU A 335 7.32 19.31 3.20
CA LEU A 335 7.65 17.93 2.92
C LEU A 335 7.52 17.61 1.44
N THR A 336 6.44 18.08 0.81
CA THR A 336 6.19 17.89 -0.63
C THR A 336 7.27 18.55 -1.49
N ARG A 337 7.75 19.75 -1.11
CA ARG A 337 8.91 20.37 -1.79
C ARG A 337 10.16 19.53 -1.63
N PHE A 338 10.43 19.02 -0.42
CA PHE A 338 11.58 18.18 -0.18
C PHE A 338 11.54 16.87 -0.99
N ILE A 339 10.36 16.26 -1.14
CA ILE A 339 10.16 15.07 -1.99
C ILE A 339 10.58 15.34 -3.45
N LYS A 340 10.23 16.50 -4.02
CA LYS A 340 10.64 16.87 -5.38
C LYS A 340 12.16 16.96 -5.50
N THR A 341 12.83 17.55 -4.51
CA THR A 341 14.29 17.58 -4.42
C THR A 341 14.91 16.18 -4.32
N VAL A 342 14.29 15.27 -3.57
CA VAL A 342 14.72 13.86 -3.48
C VAL A 342 14.58 13.15 -4.82
N ILE A 343 13.47 13.36 -5.55
CA ILE A 343 13.25 12.81 -6.88
C ILE A 343 14.35 13.27 -7.83
N GLU A 344 14.58 14.58 -7.92
CA GLU A 344 15.61 15.18 -8.79
C GLU A 344 17.04 14.69 -8.47
N GLN A 345 17.32 14.37 -7.20
CA GLN A 345 18.63 13.91 -6.79
C GLN A 345 18.89 12.42 -7.06
N TYR A 346 17.87 11.57 -6.89
CA TYR A 346 18.05 10.11 -6.80
C TYR A 346 17.37 9.30 -7.90
N CYS A 347 16.49 9.91 -8.67
CA CYS A 347 15.69 9.22 -9.68
C CYS A 347 16.05 9.68 -11.08
N SER A 348 15.74 8.83 -12.05
CA SER A 348 15.90 9.09 -13.48
C SER A 348 14.59 9.58 -14.10
N ILE A 349 13.46 9.26 -13.47
CA ILE A 349 12.12 9.67 -13.88
C ILE A 349 11.80 11.05 -13.28
N PRO A 350 11.30 12.02 -14.07
CA PRO A 350 10.91 13.33 -13.54
C PRO A 350 9.57 13.28 -12.81
N TRP A 351 9.20 14.36 -12.13
CA TRP A 351 7.91 14.48 -11.44
C TRP A 351 6.96 15.45 -12.16
N VAL A 352 5.68 15.32 -11.85
CA VAL A 352 4.61 16.28 -12.17
C VAL A 352 3.73 16.45 -10.94
N GLU A 353 3.23 17.66 -10.70
CA GLU A 353 2.25 17.89 -9.65
C GLU A 353 0.89 17.34 -10.06
N THR A 354 0.14 16.83 -9.08
CA THR A 354 -1.22 16.36 -9.28
C THR A 354 -2.04 16.62 -8.02
N GLU A 355 -3.36 16.66 -8.19
CA GLU A 355 -4.29 16.63 -7.08
C GLU A 355 -4.97 15.28 -7.03
N CYS A 356 -5.27 14.83 -5.82
CA CYS A 356 -5.89 13.54 -5.60
C CYS A 356 -7.23 13.66 -4.89
N GLY A 357 -7.59 14.77 -4.28
CA GLY A 357 -8.83 15.00 -3.54
C GLY A 357 -8.82 14.42 -2.12
N TYR A 358 -9.89 14.69 -1.38
CA TYR A 358 -10.02 14.29 0.02
C TYR A 358 -10.06 12.75 0.20
N ALA A 359 -9.42 12.30 1.28
CA ALA A 359 -9.33 10.89 1.67
C ALA A 359 -8.81 9.97 0.55
N CYS A 360 -7.79 10.41 -0.20
CA CYS A 360 -7.27 9.61 -1.30
C CYS A 360 -6.50 8.36 -0.85
N SER A 361 -5.67 8.45 0.20
CA SER A 361 -4.89 7.32 0.73
C SER A 361 -4.44 7.63 2.17
N ASP A 362 -3.65 6.76 2.79
CA ASP A 362 -3.33 6.80 4.23
C ASP A 362 -2.58 8.05 4.72
N HIS A 363 -1.95 8.82 3.83
CA HIS A 363 -1.36 10.13 4.17
C HIS A 363 -2.38 11.06 4.83
N ALA A 364 -3.65 10.96 4.43
CA ALA A 364 -4.72 11.78 4.95
C ALA A 364 -4.97 11.51 6.46
N SER A 365 -4.76 10.27 6.93
CA SER A 365 -4.83 9.93 8.36
C SER A 365 -3.74 10.63 9.17
N ALA A 366 -2.52 10.70 8.63
CA ALA A 366 -1.41 11.42 9.25
C ALA A 366 -1.65 12.94 9.25
N SER A 367 -2.09 13.51 8.12
CA SER A 367 -2.46 14.93 8.02
C SER A 367 -3.57 15.29 9.02
N LYS A 368 -4.59 14.43 9.15
CA LYS A 368 -5.69 14.64 10.10
C LYS A 368 -5.23 14.61 11.55
N ALA A 369 -4.25 13.77 11.89
CA ALA A 369 -3.58 13.77 13.19
C ALA A 369 -2.62 14.95 13.40
N GLY A 370 -2.47 15.87 12.44
CA GLY A 370 -1.57 17.02 12.53
C GLY A 370 -0.08 16.70 12.26
N TYR A 371 0.23 15.57 11.65
CA TYR A 371 1.60 15.22 11.25
C TYR A 371 1.87 15.61 9.79
N PRO A 372 3.06 16.15 9.46
CA PRO A 372 3.44 16.41 8.08
C PRO A 372 3.43 15.12 7.25
N SER A 373 2.62 15.10 6.20
CA SER A 373 2.50 13.96 5.30
C SER A 373 2.71 14.38 3.84
N ALA A 374 3.19 13.45 3.02
CA ALA A 374 3.33 13.62 1.58
C ALA A 374 2.93 12.32 0.87
N PHE A 375 2.56 12.44 -0.40
CA PHE A 375 2.12 11.32 -1.21
C PHE A 375 2.67 11.43 -2.63
N VAL A 376 3.26 10.33 -3.11
CA VAL A 376 3.75 10.19 -4.48
C VAL A 376 3.10 8.95 -5.10
N MET A 377 2.39 9.18 -6.20
CA MET A 377 1.72 8.20 -7.04
C MET A 377 2.56 7.89 -8.29
N GLU A 378 2.22 6.80 -8.98
CA GLU A 378 2.80 6.37 -10.26
C GLU A 378 2.64 7.36 -11.41
N SER A 379 1.67 8.28 -11.34
CA SER A 379 1.34 9.20 -12.42
C SER A 379 0.45 10.36 -11.94
N SER A 380 0.18 11.32 -12.83
CA SER A 380 -0.92 12.28 -12.61
C SER A 380 -2.25 11.55 -12.46
N PHE A 381 -3.14 12.07 -11.60
CA PHE A 381 -4.39 11.42 -11.20
C PHE A 381 -5.29 11.01 -12.38
N GLY A 382 -5.31 11.77 -13.47
CA GLY A 382 -6.09 11.44 -14.67
C GLY A 382 -5.59 10.20 -15.45
N ASN A 383 -4.35 9.74 -15.19
CA ASN A 383 -3.67 8.69 -15.94
C ASN A 383 -3.43 7.41 -15.10
N LEU A 384 -4.07 7.32 -13.93
CA LEU A 384 -3.97 6.17 -13.04
C LEU A 384 -4.48 4.89 -13.70
N ASN A 385 -4.06 3.77 -13.13
CA ASN A 385 -4.51 2.44 -13.53
C ASN A 385 -6.04 2.27 -13.49
N GLN A 386 -6.63 2.08 -14.67
CA GLN A 386 -8.08 1.87 -14.84
C GLN A 386 -8.54 0.46 -14.43
N HIS A 387 -7.61 -0.44 -14.07
CA HIS A 387 -7.91 -1.80 -13.65
C HIS A 387 -8.00 -1.97 -12.13
N ILE A 388 -7.81 -0.91 -11.34
CA ILE A 388 -7.86 -1.00 -9.87
C ILE A 388 -9.22 -1.47 -9.36
N HIS A 389 -9.18 -2.01 -8.15
CA HIS A 389 -10.34 -2.51 -7.42
C HIS A 389 -11.22 -3.55 -8.15
N ASN A 390 -10.60 -4.36 -9.02
CA ASN A 390 -11.24 -5.51 -9.65
C ASN A 390 -10.21 -6.62 -9.96
N SER A 391 -10.66 -7.72 -10.58
CA SER A 391 -9.82 -8.88 -10.88
C SER A 391 -8.74 -8.64 -11.95
N SER A 392 -8.78 -7.50 -12.64
CA SER A 392 -7.86 -7.14 -13.71
C SER A 392 -6.67 -6.31 -13.24
N ASP A 393 -6.59 -5.95 -11.95
CA ASP A 393 -5.40 -5.33 -11.36
C ASP A 393 -4.27 -6.37 -11.22
N LEU A 394 -3.61 -6.67 -12.33
CA LEU A 394 -2.67 -7.77 -12.50
C LEU A 394 -1.21 -7.29 -12.53
N ILE A 395 -0.31 -8.20 -12.15
CA ILE A 395 1.15 -7.97 -12.16
C ILE A 395 1.70 -7.63 -13.55
N ASP A 396 1.00 -8.03 -14.62
CA ASP A 396 1.41 -7.74 -15.99
C ASP A 396 1.14 -6.28 -16.38
N ASN A 397 0.35 -5.55 -15.59
CA ASN A 397 0.07 -4.14 -15.81
C ASN A 397 1.12 -3.21 -15.19
N VAL A 398 2.04 -3.72 -14.35
CA VAL A 398 3.01 -2.90 -13.63
C VAL A 398 4.41 -2.93 -14.24
N SER A 399 5.07 -1.78 -14.22
CA SER A 399 6.48 -1.56 -14.55
C SER A 399 7.34 -1.68 -13.28
N PHE A 400 8.12 -2.76 -13.20
CA PHE A 400 9.06 -2.94 -12.07
C PHE A 400 10.22 -1.94 -12.09
N TYR A 401 10.53 -1.38 -13.26
CA TYR A 401 11.46 -0.27 -13.36
C TYR A 401 10.89 0.98 -12.67
N HIS A 402 9.63 1.31 -12.93
CA HIS A 402 8.94 2.43 -12.28
C HIS A 402 8.86 2.24 -10.75
N MET A 403 8.48 1.04 -10.30
CA MET A 403 8.49 0.69 -8.87
C MET A 403 9.89 0.82 -8.24
N LEU A 404 10.95 0.46 -8.98
CA LEU A 404 12.32 0.60 -8.49
C LEU A 404 12.72 2.08 -8.37
N GLU A 405 12.27 2.95 -9.27
CA GLU A 405 12.47 4.40 -9.18
C GLU A 405 11.72 4.99 -7.97
N HIS A 406 10.48 4.54 -7.70
CA HIS A 406 9.77 4.84 -6.44
C HIS A 406 10.56 4.37 -5.20
N ALA A 407 11.17 3.19 -5.26
CA ALA A 407 12.01 2.69 -4.17
C ALA A 407 13.27 3.54 -3.98
N LYS A 408 13.91 4.02 -5.05
CA LYS A 408 15.06 4.94 -4.97
C LYS A 408 14.68 6.26 -4.32
N MET A 409 13.55 6.86 -4.74
CA MET A 409 12.99 8.06 -4.12
C MET A 409 12.76 7.84 -2.63
N THR A 410 12.03 6.78 -2.27
CA THR A 410 11.67 6.46 -0.89
C THR A 410 12.90 6.18 -0.02
N LEU A 411 13.93 5.51 -0.56
CA LEU A 411 15.22 5.31 0.12
C LEU A 411 15.95 6.64 0.35
N GLY A 412 16.00 7.50 -0.67
CA GLY A 412 16.60 8.84 -0.56
C GLY A 412 15.91 9.66 0.52
N PHE A 413 14.58 9.72 0.48
CA PHE A 413 13.74 10.36 1.49
C PHE A 413 14.05 9.86 2.90
N ALA A 414 13.96 8.55 3.10
CA ALA A 414 14.16 7.92 4.41
C ALA A 414 15.55 8.21 4.98
N TYR A 415 16.58 8.04 4.15
CA TYR A 415 17.96 8.21 4.59
C TYR A 415 18.30 9.68 4.85
N GLU A 416 17.90 10.59 3.97
CA GLU A 416 18.16 12.02 4.17
C GLU A 416 17.52 12.52 5.47
N LEU A 417 16.26 12.17 5.72
CA LEU A 417 15.59 12.57 6.95
C LEU A 417 16.06 11.81 8.18
N ALA A 418 16.50 10.56 8.06
CA ALA A 418 17.09 9.83 9.20
C ALA A 418 18.36 10.49 9.74
N PHE A 419 19.16 11.13 8.89
CA PHE A 419 20.39 11.83 9.28
C PHE A 419 20.21 13.35 9.41
N HIS A 420 19.03 13.88 9.11
CA HIS A 420 18.71 15.28 9.33
C HIS A 420 18.51 15.56 10.83
N LYS A 421 19.04 16.69 11.33
CA LYS A 421 18.79 17.13 12.70
C LYS A 421 17.65 18.12 12.67
N PHE A 422 16.45 17.67 13.02
CA PHE A 422 15.34 18.59 13.28
C PHE A 422 15.66 19.39 14.54
N GLU A 423 15.43 20.70 14.50
CA GLU A 423 15.59 21.54 15.68
C GLU A 423 14.58 21.09 16.75
N THR A 424 15.06 20.80 17.95
CA THR A 424 14.20 20.47 19.08
C THR A 424 13.64 21.76 19.66
N THR A 425 12.31 21.82 19.84
CA THR A 425 11.56 22.93 20.46
C THR A 425 12.10 23.35 21.84
N LYS A 426 12.91 22.49 22.48
CA LYS A 426 13.55 22.77 23.77
C LYS A 426 14.65 23.84 23.75
N MET A 427 15.25 24.19 22.60
CA MET A 427 16.29 25.23 22.56
C MET A 427 15.76 26.67 22.51
N ILE A 428 14.45 26.89 22.39
CA ILE A 428 13.85 28.23 22.30
C ILE A 428 13.39 28.75 23.68
N MET A 429 13.31 27.89 24.69
CA MET A 429 12.85 28.27 26.04
C MET A 429 13.99 28.66 27.01
N ASP A 430 15.25 28.44 26.65
CA ASP A 430 16.43 28.73 27.48
C ASP A 430 17.41 29.74 26.82
N GLY A 431 16.94 30.51 25.82
CA GLY A 431 17.75 31.47 25.05
C GLY A 431 17.46 32.93 25.37
#